data_AF-M0JV26-F1
#
_entry.id   AF-M0JV26-F1
#
_cell.length_a   1.000
_cell.length_b   1.000
_cell.length_c   1.000
_cell.angle_alpha   90.00
_cell.angle_beta   90.00
_cell.angle_gamma   90.00
#
_symmetry.space_group_name_H-M   'P 1'
#
loop_
_entity.id
_entity.type
_entity.pdbx_description
1 polymer ?
#
loop_
_entity_poly.entity_id
_entity_poly.type
_entity_poly.pdbx_seq_one_letter_code
_entity_poly.pdbx_strand_id
1 'polypeptide(L)'
;MHSVDEWCTVELDTVFHSVINVWETEWDEDIGTVPPEDMVAAVKAARKTYPNKRILAHFIQPHHPFLGPTGREMVDSGMQGRKKAKGADVSTSANDEQKIWARLRQGDVSEQRVWEAYRENLKLLFPHLRELLDTVDGKTVVTSDHGNLVADWLWPFPVREYGHPGELRVPELIEVPWLVFDTDERIPIQSDRPLESGVEHGSTEIRDRLSDLGYHS
;
A
#
# COMPACT_ATOMS: atom_id res chain seq x y z
N MET A 1 -21.38 15.74 -4.15
CA MET A 1 -20.24 15.28 -3.33
C MET A 1 -20.79 14.18 -2.45
N HIS A 2 -20.48 12.92 -2.75
CA HIS A 2 -20.87 11.80 -1.89
C HIS A 2 -19.85 11.74 -0.76
N SER A 3 -20.24 12.13 0.45
CA SER A 3 -19.50 11.75 1.65
C SER A 3 -19.83 10.29 1.95
N VAL A 4 -18.79 9.51 2.23
CA VAL A 4 -18.98 8.20 2.87
C VAL A 4 -19.31 8.53 4.33
N ASP A 5 -20.59 8.43 4.68
CA ASP A 5 -21.10 8.76 6.02
C ASP A 5 -20.93 7.58 6.99
N GLU A 6 -20.68 6.38 6.47
CA GLU A 6 -20.40 5.16 7.23
C GLU A 6 -19.21 4.41 6.61
N TRP A 7 -18.15 4.23 7.40
CA TRP A 7 -17.10 3.27 7.09
C TRP A 7 -17.62 1.88 7.45
N CYS A 8 -17.99 1.08 6.45
CA CYS A 8 -18.27 -0.33 6.68
C CYS A 8 -16.95 -1.09 6.81
N THR A 9 -16.76 -1.77 7.94
CA THR A 9 -15.78 -2.87 8.01
C THR A 9 -16.30 -3.98 7.11
N VAL A 10 -15.69 -4.14 5.94
CA VAL A 10 -16.02 -5.21 5.02
C VAL A 10 -15.07 -6.37 5.29
N GLU A 11 -15.61 -7.52 5.67
CA GLU A 11 -14.84 -8.76 5.70
C GLU A 11 -14.52 -9.15 4.26
N LEU A 12 -13.26 -8.98 3.87
CA LEU A 12 -12.80 -9.18 2.49
C LEU A 12 -13.12 -10.58 1.97
N ASP A 13 -13.10 -11.57 2.85
CA ASP A 13 -13.42 -12.97 2.57
C ASP A 13 -14.89 -13.22 2.22
N THR A 14 -15.77 -12.25 2.48
CA THR A 14 -17.17 -12.31 2.04
C THR A 14 -17.40 -11.66 0.68
N VAL A 15 -16.42 -10.90 0.18
CA VAL A 15 -16.53 -10.09 -1.04
C VAL A 15 -15.66 -10.64 -2.17
N PHE A 16 -14.40 -10.94 -1.90
CA PHE A 16 -13.49 -11.46 -2.90
C PHE A 16 -13.60 -12.98 -2.99
N HIS A 17 -13.41 -13.52 -4.19
CA HIS A 17 -13.39 -14.96 -4.39
C HIS A 17 -12.30 -15.64 -3.54
N SER A 18 -11.14 -15.00 -3.41
CA SER A 18 -10.00 -15.42 -2.60
C SER A 18 -9.18 -14.19 -2.22
N VAL A 19 -8.67 -14.17 -0.99
CA VAL A 19 -7.73 -13.18 -0.48
C VAL A 19 -6.39 -13.87 -0.22
N ILE A 20 -5.29 -13.31 -0.73
CA ILE A 20 -3.94 -13.85 -0.56
C ILE A 20 -3.13 -12.85 0.26
N ASN A 21 -2.88 -13.17 1.53
CA ASN A 21 -2.06 -12.36 2.43
C ASN A 21 -0.56 -12.62 2.19
N VAL A 22 0.01 -11.98 1.17
CA VAL A 22 1.44 -12.15 0.81
C VAL A 22 2.37 -11.82 1.99
N TRP A 23 2.01 -10.82 2.80
CA TRP A 23 2.75 -10.43 4.01
C TRP A 23 2.81 -11.52 5.09
N GLU A 24 1.99 -12.57 5.05
CA GLU A 24 2.11 -13.68 6.01
C GLU A 24 3.32 -14.58 5.68
N THR A 25 3.61 -14.73 4.38
CA THR A 25 4.59 -15.69 3.86
C THR A 25 5.88 -15.03 3.38
N GLU A 26 5.79 -13.88 2.70
CA GLU A 26 6.90 -13.22 2.01
C GLU A 26 7.34 -11.91 2.68
N TRP A 27 7.10 -11.78 3.99
CA TRP A 27 7.61 -10.63 4.73
C TRP A 27 9.10 -10.76 4.98
N ASP A 28 9.86 -9.75 4.56
CA ASP A 28 11.27 -9.64 4.86
C ASP A 28 11.46 -8.87 6.18
N GLU A 29 12.01 -9.56 7.19
CA GLU A 29 12.21 -9.02 8.54
C GLU A 29 13.37 -8.01 8.60
N ASP A 30 14.32 -8.04 7.65
CA ASP A 30 15.46 -7.13 7.62
C ASP A 30 15.06 -5.75 7.09
N ILE A 31 14.18 -5.72 6.08
CA ILE A 31 13.65 -4.46 5.54
C ILE A 31 12.31 -4.05 6.16
N GLY A 32 11.59 -4.96 6.82
CA GLY A 32 10.32 -4.68 7.50
C GLY A 32 9.16 -4.38 6.54
N THR A 33 9.11 -5.04 5.38
CA THR A 33 8.02 -4.96 4.40
C THR A 33 8.05 -6.18 3.46
N VAL A 34 7.06 -6.29 2.57
CA VAL A 34 7.07 -7.25 1.47
C VAL A 34 7.85 -6.63 0.28
N PRO A 35 8.88 -7.30 -0.25
CA PRO A 35 9.56 -6.89 -1.46
C PRO A 35 8.65 -6.91 -2.70
N PRO A 36 8.85 -6.01 -3.69
CA PRO A 36 8.03 -5.95 -4.90
C PRO A 36 8.10 -7.23 -5.75
N GLU A 37 9.23 -7.93 -5.77
CA GLU A 37 9.43 -9.20 -6.48
C GLU A 37 8.50 -10.31 -5.98
N ASP A 38 8.30 -10.40 -4.66
CA ASP A 38 7.44 -11.41 -4.06
C ASP A 38 5.97 -11.14 -4.34
N MET A 39 5.59 -9.85 -4.38
CA MET A 39 4.26 -9.48 -4.83
C MET A 39 4.05 -9.82 -6.31
N VAL A 40 5.04 -9.60 -7.20
CA VAL A 40 4.94 -10.05 -8.61
C VAL A 40 4.78 -11.56 -8.70
N ALA A 41 5.57 -12.33 -7.94
CA ALA A 41 5.46 -13.79 -7.91
C ALA A 41 4.06 -14.24 -7.45
N ALA A 42 3.50 -13.60 -6.42
CA ALA A 42 2.16 -13.88 -5.93
C ALA A 42 1.07 -13.55 -6.96
N VAL A 43 1.17 -12.43 -7.70
CA VAL A 43 0.21 -12.12 -8.77
C VAL A 43 0.27 -13.16 -9.89
N LYS A 44 1.47 -13.57 -10.32
CA LYS A 44 1.65 -14.61 -11.34
C LYS A 44 1.05 -15.94 -10.91
N ALA A 45 1.29 -16.35 -9.66
CA ALA A 45 0.71 -17.56 -9.09
C ALA A 45 -0.82 -17.46 -9.03
N ALA A 46 -1.37 -16.34 -8.56
CA ALA A 46 -2.81 -16.10 -8.51
C ALA A 46 -3.44 -16.15 -9.91
N ARG A 47 -2.78 -15.58 -10.93
CA ARG A 47 -3.24 -15.63 -12.32
C ARG A 47 -3.32 -17.04 -12.89
N LYS A 48 -2.34 -17.89 -12.56
CA LYS A 48 -2.33 -19.30 -12.95
C LYS A 48 -3.42 -20.10 -12.24
N THR A 49 -3.62 -19.86 -10.94
CA THR A 49 -4.62 -20.55 -10.12
C THR A 49 -6.05 -20.12 -10.46
N TYR A 50 -6.24 -18.84 -10.79
CA TYR A 50 -7.54 -18.20 -11.03
C TYR A 50 -7.61 -17.52 -12.41
N PRO A 51 -7.48 -18.27 -13.53
CA PRO A 51 -7.35 -17.69 -14.87
C PRO A 51 -8.60 -16.92 -15.35
N ASN A 52 -9.77 -17.22 -14.79
CA ASN A 52 -11.06 -16.60 -15.09
C ASN A 52 -11.48 -15.54 -14.05
N LYS A 53 -10.56 -15.08 -13.19
CA LYS A 53 -10.82 -14.04 -12.18
C LYS A 53 -10.09 -12.74 -12.50
N ARG A 54 -10.66 -11.64 -12.00
CA ARG A 54 -9.97 -10.35 -11.93
C ARG A 54 -9.04 -10.38 -10.73
N ILE A 55 -7.86 -9.77 -10.88
CA ILE A 55 -6.88 -9.68 -9.81
C ILE A 55 -6.78 -8.21 -9.40
N LEU A 56 -6.88 -7.96 -8.10
CA LEU A 56 -6.50 -6.71 -7.47
C LEU A 56 -5.23 -6.99 -6.66
N ALA A 57 -4.15 -6.29 -6.98
CA ALA A 57 -2.86 -6.43 -6.31
C ALA A 57 -2.48 -5.09 -5.68
N HIS A 58 -2.10 -5.10 -4.41
CA HIS A 58 -1.71 -3.92 -3.65
C HIS A 58 -0.22 -4.01 -3.34
N PHE A 59 0.58 -3.15 -3.98
CA PHE A 59 2.00 -3.00 -3.69
C PHE A 59 2.17 -1.93 -2.62
N ILE A 60 3.07 -2.17 -1.67
CA ILE A 60 3.36 -1.21 -0.60
C ILE A 60 4.21 -0.05 -1.14
N GLN A 61 5.11 -0.29 -2.09
CA GLN A 61 5.95 0.77 -2.63
C GLN A 61 5.09 1.78 -3.43
N PRO A 62 5.26 3.09 -3.22
CA PRO A 62 6.43 3.74 -2.60
C PRO A 62 6.33 4.07 -1.10
N HIS A 63 5.35 3.55 -0.36
CA HIS A 63 5.27 3.73 1.10
C HIS A 63 6.58 3.32 1.78
N HIS A 64 6.87 3.99 2.90
CA HIS A 64 8.05 3.68 3.71
C HIS A 64 7.88 2.31 4.42
N PRO A 65 8.94 1.56 4.73
CA PRO A 65 10.35 1.91 4.63
C PRO A 65 10.82 2.07 3.18
N PHE A 66 11.63 3.11 2.93
CA PHE A 66 12.19 3.37 1.60
C PHE A 66 13.35 2.42 1.31
N LEU A 67 13.20 1.57 0.29
CA LEU A 67 14.13 0.49 -0.03
C LEU A 67 15.36 0.95 -0.84
N GLY A 68 15.30 2.16 -1.40
CA GLY A 68 16.39 2.75 -2.19
C GLY A 68 17.61 3.13 -1.34
N PRO A 69 18.79 3.34 -1.97
CA PRO A 69 20.01 3.74 -1.26
C PRO A 69 19.81 4.92 -0.31
N THR A 70 19.10 5.94 -0.76
CA THR A 70 18.80 7.13 0.03
C THR A 70 17.90 6.82 1.22
N GLY A 71 16.90 5.97 1.01
CA GLY A 71 15.99 5.52 2.07
C GLY A 71 16.67 4.72 3.17
N ARG A 72 17.59 3.82 2.79
CA ARG A 72 18.33 2.97 3.74
C ARG A 72 19.21 3.76 4.70
N GLU A 73 19.74 4.90 4.26
CA GLU A 73 20.51 5.82 5.12
C GLU A 73 19.64 6.56 6.14
N MET A 74 18.32 6.66 5.90
CA MET A 74 17.42 7.38 6.79
C MET A 74 17.06 6.60 8.05
N VAL A 75 17.39 5.30 8.17
CA VAL A 75 17.05 4.45 9.33
C VAL A 75 15.56 4.58 9.70
N ASP A 76 14.71 4.00 8.86
CA ASP A 76 13.29 3.82 9.17
C ASP A 76 13.05 2.41 9.74
N SER A 77 12.19 2.28 10.74
CA SER A 77 12.06 1.07 11.57
C SER A 77 11.31 -0.08 10.91
N GLY A 78 10.97 0.04 9.63
CA GLY A 78 10.05 -0.85 8.94
C GLY A 78 8.59 -0.70 9.41
N MET A 79 7.68 -1.36 8.72
CA MET A 79 6.26 -1.41 9.12
C MET A 79 6.06 -2.40 10.28
N GLN A 80 5.13 -2.11 11.20
CA GLN A 80 4.88 -2.95 12.38
C GLN A 80 3.57 -3.74 12.33
N GLY A 81 2.75 -3.56 11.30
CA GLY A 81 1.42 -4.14 11.16
C GLY A 81 1.42 -5.67 11.25
N ARG A 82 2.48 -6.32 10.76
CA ARG A 82 2.67 -7.77 10.91
C ARG A 82 2.94 -8.20 12.35
N LYS A 83 3.73 -7.45 13.12
CA LYS A 83 4.01 -7.77 14.53
C LYS A 83 2.73 -7.64 15.37
N LYS A 84 1.96 -6.57 15.14
CA LYS A 84 0.65 -6.35 15.76
C LYS A 84 -0.35 -7.46 15.40
N ALA A 85 -0.44 -7.83 14.12
CA ALA A 85 -1.29 -8.93 13.63
C ALA A 85 -0.94 -10.29 14.27
N LYS A 86 0.32 -10.50 14.67
CA LYS A 86 0.76 -11.70 15.39
C LYS A 86 0.59 -11.60 16.91
N GLY A 87 -0.11 -10.58 17.41
CA GLY A 87 -0.40 -10.38 18.83
C GLY A 87 0.78 -9.89 19.66
N ALA A 88 1.82 -9.31 19.04
CA ALA A 88 2.91 -8.71 19.79
C ALA A 88 2.46 -7.41 20.47
N ASP A 89 2.85 -7.23 21.74
CA ASP A 89 2.61 -6.01 22.51
C ASP A 89 3.59 -4.92 22.04
N VAL A 90 3.26 -4.29 20.92
CA VAL A 90 4.00 -3.16 20.36
C VAL A 90 3.52 -1.91 21.09
N SER A 91 4.41 -1.24 21.83
CA SER A 91 4.00 -0.04 22.58
C SER A 91 3.39 1.00 21.64
N THR A 92 2.22 1.50 22.00
CA THR A 92 1.46 2.57 21.32
C THR A 92 2.16 3.94 21.32
N SER A 93 3.41 3.99 21.77
CA SER A 93 4.21 5.21 21.86
C SER A 93 4.89 5.49 20.52
N ALA A 94 4.15 6.19 19.66
CA ALA A 94 4.46 6.68 18.31
C ALA A 94 3.99 5.75 17.18
N ASN A 95 2.92 6.16 16.47
CA ASN A 95 2.60 5.67 15.12
C ASN A 95 3.86 5.80 14.25
N ASP A 96 4.36 4.72 13.66
CA ASP A 96 5.62 4.73 12.90
C ASP A 96 5.55 5.56 11.62
N GLU A 97 4.35 5.86 11.09
CA GLU A 97 4.15 6.91 10.08
C GLU A 97 4.80 8.23 10.50
N GLN A 98 4.79 8.51 11.80
CA GLN A 98 5.39 9.71 12.36
C GLN A 98 6.91 9.68 12.31
N LYS A 99 7.61 8.58 12.04
CA LYS A 99 9.08 8.63 12.08
C LYS A 99 9.64 9.44 10.92
N ILE A 100 9.33 9.10 9.67
CA ILE A 100 9.86 9.87 8.55
C ILE A 100 9.15 11.22 8.40
N TRP A 101 7.83 11.25 8.52
CA TRP A 101 7.05 12.47 8.36
C TRP A 101 7.24 13.44 9.53
N ALA A 102 7.37 12.97 10.78
CA ALA A 102 7.69 13.88 11.90
C ALA A 102 9.16 14.30 11.89
N ARG A 103 10.12 13.48 11.44
CA ARG A 103 11.50 13.95 11.23
C ARG A 103 11.59 15.02 10.15
N LEU A 104 10.82 14.87 9.07
CA LEU A 104 10.70 15.93 8.05
C LEU A 104 10.08 17.19 8.65
N ARG A 105 8.99 17.05 9.44
CA ARG A 105 8.34 18.16 10.15
C ARG A 105 9.27 18.86 11.16
N GLN A 106 10.14 18.12 11.84
CA GLN A 106 11.12 18.63 12.81
C GLN A 106 12.36 19.24 12.14
N GLY A 107 12.58 18.95 10.85
CA GLY A 107 13.75 19.40 10.10
C GLY A 107 14.98 18.49 10.23
N ASP A 108 14.83 17.30 10.82
CA ASP A 108 15.92 16.32 10.96
C ASP A 108 16.32 15.70 9.61
N VAL A 109 15.41 15.71 8.64
CA VAL A 109 15.66 15.34 7.24
C VAL A 109 15.14 16.44 6.33
N SER A 110 15.83 16.68 5.21
CA SER A 110 15.38 17.69 4.25
C SER A 110 14.30 17.13 3.32
N GLU A 111 13.39 18.00 2.88
CA GLU A 111 12.33 17.68 1.90
C GLU A 111 12.90 17.05 0.62
N GLN A 112 14.01 17.60 0.12
CA GLN A 112 14.72 17.06 -1.05
C GLN A 112 15.15 15.61 -0.84
N ARG A 113 15.66 15.29 0.35
CA ARG A 113 16.20 13.97 0.70
C ARG A 113 15.05 12.96 0.82
N VAL A 114 13.91 13.36 1.40
CA VAL A 114 12.69 12.54 1.43
C VAL A 114 12.13 12.28 0.03
N TRP A 115 12.06 13.31 -0.82
CA TRP A 115 11.62 13.14 -2.21
C TRP A 115 12.53 12.21 -3.01
N GLU A 116 13.84 12.27 -2.78
CA GLU A 116 14.81 11.37 -3.39
C GLU A 116 14.53 9.92 -2.96
N ALA A 117 14.36 9.66 -1.66
CA ALA A 117 14.02 8.32 -1.14
C ALA A 117 12.71 7.78 -1.72
N TYR A 118 11.67 8.61 -1.72
CA TYR A 118 10.33 8.26 -2.21
C TYR A 118 10.36 7.90 -3.70
N ARG A 119 11.06 8.71 -4.51
CA ARG A 119 11.21 8.47 -5.95
C ARG A 119 12.08 7.25 -6.26
N GLU A 120 13.14 7.02 -5.50
CA GLU A 120 13.92 5.79 -5.60
C GLU A 120 13.06 4.57 -5.31
N ASN A 121 12.28 4.61 -4.22
CA ASN A 121 11.39 3.53 -3.83
C ASN A 121 10.34 3.22 -4.90
N LEU A 122 9.74 4.26 -5.50
CA LEU A 122 8.82 4.11 -6.63
C LEU A 122 9.51 3.50 -7.86
N LYS A 123 10.72 3.94 -8.18
CA LYS A 123 11.46 3.44 -9.36
C LYS A 123 11.88 1.98 -9.21
N LEU A 124 12.10 1.50 -7.99
CA LEU A 124 12.37 0.08 -7.74
C LEU A 124 11.22 -0.80 -8.20
N LEU A 125 9.97 -0.32 -8.15
CA LEU A 125 8.80 -1.05 -8.60
C LEU A 125 8.73 -1.21 -10.14
N PHE A 126 9.33 -0.31 -10.92
CA PHE A 126 9.11 -0.27 -12.37
C PHE A 126 9.59 -1.51 -13.15
N PRO A 127 10.78 -2.09 -12.88
CA PRO A 127 11.19 -3.34 -13.52
C PRO A 127 10.22 -4.49 -13.23
N HIS A 128 9.76 -4.59 -11.98
CA HIS A 128 8.81 -5.62 -11.53
C HIS A 128 7.43 -5.46 -12.18
N LEU A 129 6.92 -4.22 -12.27
CA LEU A 129 5.69 -3.95 -13.00
C LEU A 129 5.82 -4.27 -14.48
N ARG A 130 6.95 -3.94 -15.11
CA ARG A 130 7.19 -4.27 -16.52
C ARG A 130 7.15 -5.78 -16.74
N GLU A 131 7.85 -6.53 -15.91
CA GLU A 131 7.83 -7.99 -15.94
C GLU A 131 6.40 -8.55 -15.77
N LEU A 132 5.61 -7.96 -14.87
CA LEU A 132 4.22 -8.37 -14.64
C LEU A 132 3.33 -8.07 -15.86
N LEU A 133 3.46 -6.88 -16.45
CA LEU A 133 2.71 -6.46 -17.64
C LEU A 133 3.06 -7.28 -18.88
N ASP A 134 4.30 -7.74 -18.99
CA ASP A 134 4.75 -8.60 -20.09
C ASP A 134 4.26 -10.06 -19.93
N THR A 135 3.75 -10.45 -18.75
CA THR A 135 3.40 -11.85 -18.42
C THR A 135 1.93 -12.08 -18.11
N VAL A 136 1.20 -11.05 -17.70
CA VAL A 136 -0.23 -11.16 -17.38
C VAL A 136 -1.03 -10.65 -18.56
N ASP A 137 -1.78 -11.57 -19.17
CA ASP A 137 -2.73 -11.22 -20.22
C ASP A 137 -3.87 -10.37 -19.66
N GLY A 138 -4.56 -9.64 -20.56
CA GLY A 138 -5.73 -8.85 -20.20
C GLY A 138 -5.45 -7.37 -20.00
N LYS A 139 -6.55 -6.62 -19.94
CA LYS A 139 -6.50 -5.18 -19.71
C LYS A 139 -6.06 -4.93 -18.27
N THR A 140 -4.98 -4.18 -18.11
CA THR A 140 -4.39 -3.86 -16.81
C THR A 140 -4.50 -2.37 -16.53
N VAL A 141 -4.89 -2.02 -15.30
CA VAL A 141 -4.84 -0.65 -14.80
C VAL A 141 -3.86 -0.60 -13.65
N VAL A 142 -2.92 0.34 -13.72
CA VAL A 142 -2.01 0.68 -12.63
C VAL A 142 -2.45 2.03 -12.08
N THR A 143 -2.80 2.07 -10.80
CA THR A 143 -3.30 3.25 -10.09
C THR A 143 -2.70 3.31 -8.69
N SER A 144 -2.81 4.47 -8.05
CA SER A 144 -2.58 4.62 -6.61
C SER A 144 -3.89 4.55 -5.84
N ASP A 145 -3.82 4.15 -4.59
CA ASP A 145 -4.91 4.22 -3.61
C ASP A 145 -5.08 5.65 -3.06
N HIS A 146 -3.96 6.34 -2.81
CA HIS A 146 -3.91 7.76 -2.46
C HIS A 146 -2.61 8.42 -2.96
N GLY A 147 -2.56 9.75 -2.84
CA GLY A 147 -1.33 10.53 -2.95
C GLY A 147 -0.63 10.72 -1.60
N ASN A 148 0.38 11.57 -1.52
CA ASN A 148 1.15 11.74 -0.28
C ASN A 148 1.75 13.14 -0.20
N LEU A 149 1.57 13.81 0.94
CA LEU A 149 2.10 15.13 1.22
C LEU A 149 3.56 15.05 1.67
N VAL A 150 4.43 15.87 1.07
CA VAL A 150 5.84 15.97 1.41
C VAL A 150 6.16 17.43 1.75
N ALA A 151 5.66 17.88 2.90
CA ALA A 151 5.75 19.27 3.37
C ALA A 151 4.94 20.27 2.53
N ASP A 152 3.86 19.81 1.90
CA ASP A 152 3.03 20.61 1.00
C ASP A 152 2.22 21.66 1.77
N TRP A 153 2.04 22.82 1.14
CA TRP A 153 1.24 23.91 1.67
C TRP A 153 -0.24 23.67 1.40
N LEU A 154 -1.04 23.67 2.46
CA LEU A 154 -2.48 23.60 2.32
C LEU A 154 -3.08 24.98 2.06
N TRP A 155 -4.21 25.02 1.35
CA TRP A 155 -5.04 26.21 1.16
C TRP A 155 -6.40 25.96 1.82
N PRO A 156 -7.07 26.96 2.44
CA PRO A 156 -6.74 28.40 2.54
C PRO A 156 -5.79 28.77 3.67
N PHE A 157 -5.52 27.85 4.58
CA PHE A 157 -4.66 28.10 5.72
C PHE A 157 -3.26 27.65 5.36
N PRO A 158 -2.27 28.57 5.29
CA PRO A 158 -0.91 28.24 4.91
C PRO A 158 -0.26 27.49 6.09
N VAL A 159 -0.58 26.21 6.20
CA VAL A 159 0.06 25.25 7.07
C VAL A 159 0.71 24.19 6.19
N ARG A 160 1.87 23.71 6.61
CA ARG A 160 2.53 22.59 5.96
C ARG A 160 2.03 21.29 6.56
N GLU A 161 1.68 20.35 5.71
CA GLU A 161 1.25 19.03 6.14
C GLU A 161 2.08 17.92 5.47
N TYR A 162 2.08 16.73 6.07
CA TYR A 162 3.03 15.66 5.78
C TYR A 162 2.33 14.30 5.82
N GLY A 163 2.77 13.39 4.96
CA GLY A 163 2.16 12.07 4.81
C GLY A 163 0.74 12.18 4.26
N HIS A 164 -0.17 11.42 4.83
CA HIS A 164 -1.57 11.38 4.40
C HIS A 164 -2.47 11.33 5.65
N PRO A 165 -2.67 12.48 6.34
CA PRO A 165 -3.52 12.53 7.51
C PRO A 165 -4.95 12.08 7.19
N GLY A 166 -5.53 11.31 8.10
CA GLY A 166 -6.93 10.91 8.01
C GLY A 166 -7.87 12.12 7.84
N GLU A 167 -8.96 11.93 7.09
CA GLU A 167 -10.02 12.92 6.85
C GLU A 167 -9.61 14.13 5.99
N LEU A 168 -8.32 14.33 5.70
CA LEU A 168 -7.85 15.41 4.85
C LEU A 168 -8.09 15.10 3.37
N ARG A 169 -8.87 15.95 2.69
CA ARG A 169 -9.16 15.83 1.25
C ARG A 169 -8.59 17.02 0.49
N VAL A 170 -7.37 16.85 0.00
CA VAL A 170 -6.66 17.83 -0.85
C VAL A 170 -6.22 17.15 -2.15
N PRO A 171 -6.08 17.89 -3.28
CA PRO A 171 -5.70 17.32 -4.57
C PRO A 171 -4.48 16.40 -4.49
N GLU A 172 -3.47 16.78 -3.72
CA GLU A 172 -2.23 16.03 -3.51
C GLU A 172 -2.43 14.64 -2.88
N LEU A 173 -3.57 14.40 -2.22
CA LEU A 173 -3.95 13.11 -1.63
C LEU A 173 -4.96 12.32 -2.46
N ILE A 174 -5.77 12.97 -3.30
CA ILE A 174 -6.89 12.32 -4.01
C ILE A 174 -6.71 12.26 -5.53
N GLU A 175 -5.85 13.08 -6.11
CA GLU A 175 -5.52 13.04 -7.53
C GLU A 175 -4.42 12.01 -7.78
N VAL A 176 -4.84 10.79 -8.10
CA VAL A 176 -3.95 9.64 -8.30
C VAL A 176 -3.74 9.33 -9.78
N PRO A 177 -2.58 8.75 -10.17
CA PRO A 177 -2.35 8.32 -11.54
C PRO A 177 -3.33 7.21 -11.94
N TRP A 178 -3.77 7.22 -13.20
CA TRP A 178 -4.58 6.16 -13.79
C TRP A 178 -3.97 5.73 -15.13
N LEU A 179 -3.11 4.71 -15.09
CA LEU A 179 -2.41 4.21 -16.27
C LEU A 179 -3.08 2.93 -16.78
N VAL A 180 -3.55 2.97 -18.03
CA VAL A 180 -4.24 1.85 -18.67
C VAL A 180 -3.32 1.20 -19.70
N PHE A 181 -3.11 -0.10 -19.55
CA PHE A 181 -2.51 -0.98 -20.55
C PHE A 181 -3.65 -1.78 -21.19
N ASP A 182 -4.00 -1.41 -22.42
CA ASP A 182 -5.06 -2.09 -23.16
C ASP A 182 -4.55 -3.34 -23.87
N THR A 183 -5.48 -4.24 -24.19
CA THR A 183 -5.21 -5.44 -25.00
C THR A 183 -6.42 -5.74 -25.85
N ASP A 184 -6.18 -6.30 -27.03
CA ASP A 184 -7.24 -6.79 -27.90
C ASP A 184 -7.87 -8.09 -27.37
N GLU A 185 -7.20 -8.78 -26.44
CA GLU A 185 -7.64 -10.06 -25.88
C GLU A 185 -8.41 -9.89 -24.57
N ARG A 186 -9.72 -10.16 -24.62
CA ARG A 186 -10.56 -10.11 -23.44
C ARG A 186 -10.62 -11.46 -22.73
N ILE A 187 -10.13 -11.49 -21.49
CA ILE A 187 -10.25 -12.67 -20.63
C ILE A 187 -11.72 -12.91 -20.27
N PRO A 188 -12.24 -14.15 -20.42
CA PRO A 188 -13.56 -14.51 -19.91
C PRO A 188 -13.54 -14.53 -18.37
N ILE A 189 -14.29 -13.63 -17.75
CA ILE A 189 -14.40 -13.53 -16.29
C ILE A 189 -15.66 -14.27 -15.81
N GLN A 190 -15.49 -15.10 -14.78
CA GLN A 190 -16.58 -15.82 -14.13
C GLN A 190 -16.80 -15.33 -12.70
N SER A 191 -18.06 -15.09 -12.34
CA SER A 191 -18.45 -14.84 -10.95
C SER A 191 -18.68 -16.17 -10.25
N ASP A 192 -17.97 -16.38 -9.13
CA ASP A 192 -18.20 -17.50 -8.22
C ASP A 192 -18.30 -16.94 -6.80
N ARG A 193 -18.85 -17.72 -5.87
CA ARG A 193 -18.90 -17.34 -4.44
C ARG A 193 -17.47 -17.25 -3.86
N PRO A 194 -17.28 -16.47 -2.78
CA PRO A 194 -16.07 -16.57 -1.99
C PRO A 194 -15.78 -17.99 -1.58
N LEU A 195 -14.50 -18.37 -1.60
CA LEU A 195 -14.03 -19.58 -0.94
C LEU A 195 -14.16 -19.35 0.56
N GLU A 196 -14.65 -20.34 1.30
CA GLU A 196 -14.61 -20.29 2.77
C GLU A 196 -13.14 -20.23 3.20
N SER A 197 -12.68 -19.05 3.61
CA SER A 197 -11.42 -18.90 4.31
C SER A 197 -11.64 -19.42 5.73
N GLY A 198 -10.82 -20.38 6.15
CA GLY A 198 -10.85 -20.86 7.54
C GLY A 198 -10.23 -19.87 8.54
N VAL A 199 -10.13 -18.59 8.19
CA VAL A 199 -9.39 -17.58 8.96
C VAL A 199 -10.33 -16.45 9.34
N GLU A 200 -10.75 -16.41 10.60
CA GLU A 200 -11.43 -15.26 11.19
C GLU A 200 -10.38 -14.18 11.50
N HIS A 201 -10.38 -13.08 10.74
CA HIS A 201 -9.55 -11.92 11.06
C HIS A 201 -10.31 -10.99 12.01
N GLY A 202 -9.77 -10.74 13.19
CA GLY A 202 -10.39 -9.83 14.16
C GLY A 202 -10.48 -8.38 13.66
N SER A 203 -11.62 -7.71 13.86
CA SER A 203 -11.85 -6.32 13.42
C SER A 203 -10.80 -5.30 13.92
N THR A 204 -10.19 -5.55 15.08
CA THR A 204 -9.09 -4.73 15.62
C THR A 204 -7.81 -4.86 14.79
N GLU A 205 -7.46 -6.09 14.37
CA GLU A 205 -6.27 -6.32 13.54
C GLU A 205 -6.35 -5.61 12.19
N ILE A 206 -7.55 -5.56 11.60
CA ILE A 206 -7.79 -4.87 10.33
C ILE A 206 -7.60 -3.36 10.51
N ARG A 207 -8.15 -2.76 11.58
CA ARG A 207 -8.01 -1.33 11.86
C ARG A 207 -6.56 -0.92 12.07
N ASP A 208 -5.79 -1.71 12.80
CA ASP A 208 -4.40 -1.36 13.11
C ASP A 208 -3.50 -1.45 11.87
N ARG A 209 -3.76 -2.40 10.96
CA ARG A 209 -3.06 -2.49 9.66
C ARG A 209 -3.41 -1.32 8.75
N LEU A 210 -4.68 -0.94 8.72
CA LEU A 210 -5.14 0.22 7.99
C LEU A 210 -4.51 1.52 8.55
N SER A 211 -4.27 1.59 9.86
CA SER A 211 -3.54 2.72 10.48
C SER A 211 -2.07 2.79 10.05
N ASP A 212 -1.38 1.65 9.96
CA ASP A 212 0.00 1.61 9.45
C ASP A 212 0.12 1.99 7.95
N LEU A 213 -1.01 2.03 7.23
CA LEU A 213 -1.13 2.44 5.82
C LEU A 213 -1.84 3.80 5.67
N GLY A 214 -2.10 4.52 6.75
CA GLY A 214 -2.66 5.88 6.67
C GLY A 214 -4.17 6.01 6.58
N TYR A 215 -4.91 4.90 6.63
CA TYR A 215 -6.36 4.92 6.54
C TYR A 215 -7.04 5.28 7.87
N HIS A 216 -6.35 5.12 9.00
CA HIS A 216 -6.85 5.44 10.34
C HIS A 216 -5.79 6.15 11.19
N SER A 217 -6.18 7.26 11.81
CA SER A 217 -5.36 8.07 12.73
C SER A 217 -5.78 7.89 14.19
#